data_AF-A0A832YI73-F1
#
_entry.id   AF-A0A832YI73-F1
#
_cell.length_a   1.000
_cell.length_b   1.000
_cell.length_c   1.000
_cell.angle_alpha   90.00
_cell.angle_beta   90.00
_cell.angle_gamma   90.00
#
_symmetry.space_group_name_H-M   'P 1'
#
loop_
_entity.id
_entity.type
_entity.pdbx_description
1 polymer ?
#
loop_
_entity_poly.entity_id
_entity_poly.type
_entity_poly.pdbx_seq_one_letter_code
_entity_poly.pdbx_strand_id
1 'polypeptide(L)'
;MNKKIVGVVCVAVVLLIAFTGLSDSGIDESLISQTIFVDAVYEPENNIVRIKYVDSSEMTRLVTLEILGMEKTFHKEFLQQSFVETVQINSTPQYGWATMPVTFTLDHEKFGKIGLKTEIHLSDEMKPRVIYSKI
;
A
#
# COMPACT_ATOMS: atom_id res chain seq x y z
N MET A 1 55.38 36.10 -7.60
CA MET A 1 55.09 35.76 -6.19
C MET A 1 54.00 36.71 -5.69
N ASN A 2 52.73 36.41 -5.96
CA ASN A 2 51.69 35.91 -5.02
C ASN A 2 50.89 37.06 -4.37
N LYS A 3 49.85 37.58 -5.04
CA LYS A 3 48.41 37.22 -4.91
C LYS A 3 47.87 37.30 -3.47
N LYS A 4 47.00 38.29 -3.19
CA LYS A 4 45.81 38.13 -2.34
C LYS A 4 44.68 39.00 -2.90
N ILE A 5 43.82 38.37 -3.70
CA ILE A 5 42.53 38.91 -4.13
C ILE A 5 41.61 38.80 -2.91
N VAL A 6 41.32 39.91 -2.25
CA VAL A 6 40.28 40.00 -1.21
C VAL A 6 39.02 40.45 -1.93
N GLY A 7 38.21 39.50 -2.36
CA GLY A 7 36.96 39.79 -3.04
C GLY A 7 36.15 38.53 -3.21
N VAL A 8 34.94 38.53 -2.66
CA VAL A 8 33.85 37.58 -2.93
C VAL A 8 34.03 36.19 -2.31
N VAL A 9 33.77 36.07 -1.00
CA VAL A 9 33.51 34.74 -0.38
C VAL A 9 32.18 34.70 0.40
N CYS A 10 31.58 35.84 0.78
CA CYS A 10 30.42 35.82 1.69
C CYS A 10 29.03 35.68 1.06
N VAL A 11 28.87 35.67 -0.27
CA VAL A 11 27.53 35.55 -0.90
C VAL A 11 27.18 34.12 -1.31
N ALA A 12 28.16 33.20 -1.36
CA ALA A 12 27.91 31.82 -1.78
C ALA A 12 27.27 30.92 -0.70
N VAL A 13 27.27 31.35 0.57
CA VAL A 13 26.78 30.50 1.68
C VAL A 13 25.26 30.60 1.87
N VAL A 14 24.61 31.68 1.41
CA VAL A 14 23.17 31.90 1.63
C VAL A 14 22.28 31.17 0.60
N LEU A 15 22.83 30.72 -0.53
CA LEU A 15 22.06 29.99 -1.56
C LEU A 15 21.94 28.47 -1.30
N LEU A 16 22.64 27.92 -0.31
CA LEU A 16 22.62 26.47 -0.03
C LEU A 16 21.47 26.00 0.87
N ILE A 17 20.69 26.90 1.47
CA ILE A 17 19.66 26.52 2.46
C ILE A 17 18.22 26.57 1.88
N ALA A 18 18.06 26.93 0.59
CA ALA A 18 16.74 27.00 -0.05
C ALA A 18 16.39 25.77 -0.92
N PHE A 19 17.16 24.69 -0.83
CA PHE A 19 16.90 23.46 -1.58
C PHE A 19 16.85 22.21 -0.69
N THR A 20 16.32 22.34 0.54
CA THR A 20 15.51 21.24 1.07
C THR A 20 14.18 21.27 0.33
N GLY A 21 14.23 21.02 -0.99
CA GLY A 21 13.04 20.62 -1.70
C GLY A 21 12.50 19.44 -0.91
N LEU A 22 11.32 19.62 -0.33
CA LEU A 22 10.43 18.52 0.02
C LEU A 22 10.32 17.70 -1.27
N SER A 23 11.22 16.75 -1.43
CA SER A 23 11.03 15.68 -2.37
C SER A 23 9.91 14.92 -1.71
N ASP A 24 8.67 15.15 -2.15
CA ASP A 24 7.62 14.18 -1.95
C ASP A 24 8.12 12.93 -2.66
N SER A 25 8.93 12.13 -1.95
CA SER A 25 9.45 10.89 -2.45
C SER A 25 8.23 10.00 -2.58
N GLY A 26 7.63 10.04 -3.77
CA GLY A 26 6.47 9.25 -4.12
C GLY A 26 6.70 7.80 -3.70
N ILE A 27 5.61 7.12 -3.39
CA ILE A 27 5.65 5.72 -3.01
C ILE A 27 6.32 4.90 -4.12
N ASP A 28 7.32 4.09 -3.78
CA ASP A 28 7.99 3.22 -4.77
C ASP A 28 7.13 1.97 -5.01
N GLU A 29 6.09 2.13 -5.84
CA GLU A 29 5.13 1.07 -6.15
C GLU A 29 5.81 -0.17 -6.76
N SER A 30 6.91 0.02 -7.50
CA SER A 30 7.67 -1.09 -8.08
C SER A 30 8.33 -1.93 -6.98
N LEU A 31 9.00 -1.30 -6.01
CA LEU A 31 9.60 -2.03 -4.90
C LEU A 31 8.54 -2.69 -4.01
N ILE A 32 7.41 -2.01 -3.78
CA ILE A 32 6.33 -2.57 -2.94
C ILE A 32 5.67 -3.76 -3.63
N SER A 33 5.35 -3.67 -4.92
CA SER A 33 4.71 -4.78 -5.67
C SER A 33 5.59 -6.02 -5.79
N GLN A 34 6.91 -5.86 -5.76
CA GLN A 34 7.87 -6.97 -5.69
C GLN A 34 8.00 -7.59 -4.29
N THR A 35 7.64 -6.85 -3.24
CA THR A 35 7.82 -7.26 -1.84
C THR A 35 6.53 -7.78 -1.22
N ILE A 36 5.41 -7.15 -1.55
CA ILE A 36 4.11 -7.35 -0.92
C ILE A 36 3.12 -7.82 -1.97
N PHE A 37 2.58 -9.00 -1.73
CA PHE A 37 1.52 -9.59 -2.53
C PHE A 37 0.20 -9.52 -1.76
N VAL A 38 -0.83 -8.96 -2.40
CA VAL A 38 -2.21 -9.00 -1.91
C VAL A 38 -3.14 -9.55 -2.97
N ASP A 39 -4.18 -10.26 -2.59
CA ASP A 39 -5.20 -10.78 -3.51
C ASP A 39 -6.53 -10.99 -2.82
N ALA A 40 -7.63 -10.94 -3.57
CA ALA A 40 -8.98 -11.15 -3.04
C ALA A 40 -9.85 -11.90 -4.06
N VAL A 41 -10.07 -13.19 -3.82
CA VAL A 41 -10.76 -14.08 -4.76
C VAL A 41 -12.12 -14.47 -4.19
N TYR A 42 -13.18 -14.25 -4.96
CA TYR A 42 -14.53 -14.71 -4.63
C TYR A 42 -14.76 -16.15 -5.11
N GLU A 43 -15.25 -16.99 -4.20
CA GLU A 43 -15.66 -18.37 -4.46
C GLU A 43 -17.20 -18.47 -4.36
N PRO A 44 -17.93 -18.49 -5.51
CA PRO A 44 -19.38 -18.43 -5.53
C PRO A 44 -20.08 -19.60 -4.85
N GLU A 45 -19.46 -20.79 -4.88
CA GLU A 45 -20.05 -22.02 -4.33
C GLU A 45 -20.41 -21.89 -2.84
N ASN A 46 -19.59 -21.15 -2.09
CA ASN A 46 -19.73 -20.97 -0.64
C ASN A 46 -20.03 -19.52 -0.24
N ASN A 47 -20.14 -18.60 -1.20
CA ASN A 47 -20.26 -17.16 -0.99
C ASN A 47 -19.15 -16.60 -0.08
N ILE A 48 -17.91 -17.01 -0.34
CA ILE A 48 -16.75 -16.56 0.44
C ILE A 48 -15.79 -15.75 -0.42
N VAL A 49 -15.12 -14.79 0.22
CA VAL A 49 -13.96 -14.12 -0.34
C VAL A 49 -12.73 -14.58 0.42
N ARG A 50 -11.75 -15.10 -0.31
CA ARG A 50 -10.44 -15.47 0.23
C ARG A 50 -9.47 -14.35 -0.05
N ILE A 51 -9.00 -13.74 1.03
CA ILE A 51 -8.08 -12.61 1.00
C ILE A 51 -6.72 -13.12 1.38
N LYS A 52 -5.74 -12.93 0.51
CA LYS A 52 -4.36 -13.33 0.72
C LYS A 52 -3.48 -12.11 0.89
N TYR A 53 -2.59 -12.17 1.86
CA TYR A 53 -1.53 -11.20 2.11
C TYR A 53 -0.21 -11.95 2.32
N VAL A 54 0.86 -11.48 1.69
CA VAL A 54 2.23 -11.97 1.88
C VAL A 54 3.20 -10.80 1.78
N ASP A 55 4.05 -10.63 2.78
CA ASP A 55 5.25 -9.78 2.74
C ASP A 55 6.49 -10.68 2.75
N SER A 56 7.19 -10.74 1.62
CA SER A 56 8.39 -11.58 1.47
C SER A 56 9.61 -11.02 2.18
N SER A 57 9.55 -9.79 2.68
CA SER A 57 10.65 -9.16 3.40
C SER A 57 10.57 -9.33 4.91
N GLU A 58 9.45 -9.84 5.42
CA GLU A 58 9.16 -10.05 6.83
C GLU A 58 9.24 -8.78 7.70
N MET A 59 9.12 -7.61 7.08
CA MET A 59 9.28 -6.30 7.71
C MET A 59 7.94 -5.64 8.07
N THR A 60 6.81 -6.32 7.88
CA THR A 60 5.51 -5.83 8.32
C THR A 60 5.26 -6.13 9.79
N ARG A 61 4.93 -5.07 10.54
CA ARG A 61 4.59 -5.12 11.97
C ARG A 61 3.11 -5.29 12.22
N LEU A 62 2.28 -4.64 11.40
CA LEU A 62 0.83 -4.65 11.53
C LEU A 62 0.18 -4.57 10.14
N VAL A 63 -0.86 -5.37 9.94
CA VAL A 63 -1.77 -5.26 8.80
C VAL A 63 -3.17 -5.02 9.33
N THR A 64 -3.80 -3.92 8.94
CA THR A 64 -5.24 -3.70 9.10
C THR A 64 -5.91 -4.03 7.78
N LEU A 65 -6.75 -5.07 7.77
CA LEU A 65 -7.52 -5.51 6.62
C LEU A 65 -8.96 -5.03 6.75
N GLU A 66 -9.49 -4.42 5.69
CA GLU A 66 -10.88 -4.00 5.61
C GLU A 66 -11.53 -4.38 4.28
N ILE A 67 -12.83 -4.68 4.32
CA ILE A 67 -13.68 -4.74 3.13
C ILE A 67 -14.70 -3.63 3.24
N LEU A 68 -14.58 -2.64 2.37
CA LEU A 68 -15.45 -1.48 2.33
C LEU A 68 -16.72 -1.80 1.54
N GLY A 69 -17.82 -1.07 1.79
CA GLY A 69 -19.07 -1.24 1.03
C GLY A 69 -19.95 -2.41 1.47
N MET A 70 -19.55 -3.17 2.50
CA MET A 70 -20.42 -4.14 3.18
C MET A 70 -21.45 -3.42 4.05
N GLU A 71 -22.60 -4.07 4.33
CA GLU A 71 -23.61 -3.54 5.28
C GLU A 71 -23.00 -3.24 6.66
N LYS A 72 -22.13 -4.14 7.11
CA LYS A 72 -21.22 -3.94 8.24
C LYS A 72 -19.80 -4.08 7.72
N THR A 73 -19.01 -3.02 7.81
CA THR A 73 -17.60 -3.03 7.42
C THR A 73 -16.87 -4.19 8.09
N PHE A 74 -16.22 -5.02 7.27
CA PHE A 74 -15.27 -5.99 7.79
C PHE A 74 -13.98 -5.26 8.15
N HIS A 75 -13.45 -5.53 9.34
CA HIS A 75 -12.21 -4.95 9.83
C HIS A 75 -11.50 -5.98 10.71
N LYS A 76 -10.21 -6.22 10.47
CA LYS A 76 -9.39 -7.14 11.25
C LYS A 76 -7.92 -6.75 11.21
N GLU A 77 -7.23 -6.93 12.33
CA GLU A 77 -5.79 -6.68 12.44
C GLU A 77 -4.99 -7.99 12.51
N PHE A 78 -3.80 -7.99 11.91
CA PHE A 78 -2.87 -9.11 11.88
C PHE A 78 -1.46 -8.63 12.24
N LEU A 79 -0.77 -9.40 13.08
CA LEU A 79 0.64 -9.21 13.44
C LEU A 79 1.55 -10.23 12.73
N GLN A 80 1.07 -10.77 11.61
CA GLN A 80 1.74 -11.78 10.80
C GLN A 80 2.19 -11.20 9.46
N GLN A 81 3.30 -11.72 8.94
CA GLN A 81 3.87 -11.33 7.63
C GLN A 81 3.12 -12.00 6.46
N SER A 82 2.28 -12.99 6.72
CA SER A 82 1.51 -13.71 5.71
C SER A 82 0.26 -14.32 6.33
N PHE A 83 -0.86 -14.23 5.62
CA PHE A 83 -2.11 -14.87 6.03
C PHE A 83 -3.05 -15.11 4.84
N VAL A 84 -4.02 -16.00 5.07
CA VAL A 84 -5.22 -16.13 4.25
C VAL A 84 -6.42 -15.96 5.18
N GLU A 85 -7.25 -14.96 4.89
CA GLU A 85 -8.49 -14.71 5.61
C GLU A 85 -9.67 -15.08 4.73
N THR A 86 -10.66 -15.77 5.30
CA THR A 86 -11.91 -16.12 4.61
C THR A 86 -13.03 -15.28 5.20
N VAL A 87 -13.71 -14.51 4.35
CA VAL A 87 -14.83 -13.65 4.76
C VAL A 87 -16.11 -14.10 4.05
N GLN A 88 -17.16 -14.35 4.83
CA GLN A 88 -18.49 -14.64 4.28
C GLN A 88 -19.10 -13.37 3.70
N ILE A 89 -19.64 -13.46 2.49
CA ILE A 89 -20.36 -12.38 1.83
C ILE A 89 -21.84 -12.75 1.71
N ASN A 90 -22.72 -11.79 2.00
CA ASN A 90 -24.18 -12.01 1.94
C ASN A 90 -24.67 -12.14 0.50
N SER A 91 -24.13 -11.33 -0.40
CA SER A 91 -24.47 -11.31 -1.82
C SER A 91 -23.40 -10.58 -2.64
N THR A 92 -23.34 -10.89 -3.93
CA THR A 92 -22.52 -10.14 -4.88
C THR A 92 -23.04 -8.70 -5.03
N PRO A 93 -22.20 -7.66 -5.00
CA PRO A 93 -22.64 -6.27 -5.16
C PRO A 93 -23.33 -6.02 -6.50
N GLN A 94 -24.46 -5.31 -6.49
CA GLN A 94 -25.26 -5.00 -7.70
C GLN A 94 -24.43 -4.26 -8.77
N TYR A 95 -23.50 -3.41 -8.36
CA TYR A 95 -22.68 -2.57 -9.24
C TYR A 95 -21.25 -3.12 -9.41
N GLY A 96 -21.04 -4.40 -9.09
CA GLY A 96 -19.77 -5.10 -9.25
C GLY A 96 -18.79 -4.89 -8.08
N TRP A 97 -17.70 -5.66 -8.10
CA TRP A 97 -16.74 -5.71 -6.99
C TRP A 97 -15.96 -4.41 -6.77
N ALA A 98 -15.86 -3.55 -7.78
CA ALA A 98 -15.26 -2.23 -7.65
C ALA A 98 -15.95 -1.36 -6.58
N THR A 99 -17.23 -1.60 -6.29
CA THR A 99 -17.96 -0.88 -5.22
C THR A 99 -17.73 -1.46 -3.82
N MET A 100 -17.05 -2.61 -3.72
CA MET A 100 -16.76 -3.29 -2.46
C MET A 100 -15.27 -3.70 -2.38
N PRO A 101 -14.34 -2.71 -2.40
CA PRO A 101 -12.92 -2.98 -2.47
C PRO A 101 -12.35 -3.55 -1.16
N VAL A 102 -11.23 -4.26 -1.30
CA VAL A 102 -10.42 -4.74 -0.17
C VAL A 102 -9.25 -3.79 0.04
N THR A 103 -9.08 -3.30 1.27
CA THR A 103 -8.02 -2.38 1.64
C THR A 103 -7.13 -2.97 2.73
N PHE A 104 -5.83 -2.73 2.60
CA PHE A 104 -4.81 -3.09 3.58
C PHE A 104 -4.10 -1.81 4.02
N THR A 105 -4.04 -1.55 5.32
CA THR A 105 -3.14 -0.54 5.88
C THR A 105 -2.00 -1.27 6.58
N LEU A 106 -0.77 -0.98 6.18
CA LEU A 106 0.43 -1.64 6.69
C LEU A 106 1.22 -0.67 7.55
N ASP A 107 1.74 -1.18 8.67
CA ASP A 107 2.89 -0.60 9.36
C ASP A 107 4.13 -1.44 9.00
N HIS A 108 4.96 -0.91 8.11
CA HIS A 108 6.09 -1.65 7.52
C HIS A 108 7.42 -0.94 7.82
N GLU A 109 8.45 -1.68 8.24
CA GLU A 109 9.71 -1.08 8.70
C GLU A 109 10.44 -0.30 7.59
N LYS A 110 10.50 -0.86 6.39
CA LYS A 110 11.08 -0.21 5.21
C LYS A 110 10.19 0.86 4.56
N PHE A 111 8.91 0.58 4.35
CA PHE A 111 8.02 1.45 3.56
C PHE A 111 7.25 2.48 4.41
N GLY A 112 7.32 2.38 5.74
CA GLY A 112 6.51 3.19 6.65
C GLY A 112 5.05 2.75 6.66
N LYS A 113 4.16 3.70 6.93
CA LYS A 113 2.70 3.47 6.85
C LYS A 113 2.23 3.61 5.41
N ILE A 114 1.71 2.53 4.84
CA ILE A 114 1.23 2.50 3.45
C ILE A 114 -0.14 1.83 3.36
N GLY A 115 -0.92 2.28 2.38
CA GLY A 115 -2.20 1.70 2.00
C GLY A 115 -2.07 0.91 0.71
N LEU A 116 -2.77 -0.22 0.64
CA LEU A 116 -2.96 -1.00 -0.58
C LEU A 116 -4.46 -1.20 -0.78
N LYS A 117 -4.91 -1.08 -2.02
CA LYS A 117 -6.30 -1.33 -2.39
C LYS A 117 -6.37 -2.23 -3.61
N THR A 118 -7.20 -3.26 -3.55
CA THR A 118 -7.53 -4.14 -4.67
C THR A 118 -9.03 -4.40 -4.73
N GLU A 119 -9.49 -4.90 -5.86
CA GLU A 119 -10.86 -5.35 -6.05
C GLU A 119 -10.95 -6.86 -5.83
N ILE A 120 -12.15 -7.32 -5.48
CA ILE A 120 -12.48 -8.75 -5.44
C ILE A 120 -12.69 -9.21 -6.89
N HIS A 121 -12.23 -10.41 -7.24
CA HIS A 121 -12.43 -10.99 -8.56
C HIS A 121 -12.74 -12.48 -8.48
N LEU A 122 -13.24 -13.05 -9.56
CA LEU A 122 -13.41 -14.50 -9.70
C LEU A 122 -12.06 -15.18 -10.03
N SER A 123 -11.94 -16.46 -9.70
CA SER A 123 -10.70 -17.25 -9.93
C SER A 123 -10.26 -17.33 -11.41
N ASP A 124 -11.20 -17.21 -12.34
CA ASP A 124 -10.97 -17.24 -13.78
C ASP A 124 -10.78 -15.85 -14.41
N GLU A 125 -10.93 -14.79 -13.61
CA GLU A 125 -10.69 -13.41 -14.03
C GLU A 125 -9.22 -13.02 -13.86
N MET A 126 -8.79 -12.04 -14.67
CA MET A 126 -7.48 -11.43 -14.48
C MET A 126 -7.44 -10.72 -13.13
N LYS A 127 -6.38 -10.99 -12.36
CA LYS A 127 -6.13 -10.33 -11.09
C LYS A 127 -6.19 -8.80 -11.25
N PRO A 128 -7.01 -8.08 -10.47
CA PRO A 128 -7.08 -6.64 -10.49
C PRO A 128 -5.75 -5.98 -10.13
N ARG A 129 -5.56 -4.76 -10.62
CA ARG A 129 -4.41 -3.94 -10.24
C ARG A 129 -4.50 -3.58 -8.74
N VAL A 130 -3.35 -3.54 -8.09
CA VAL A 130 -3.23 -3.00 -6.73
C VAL A 130 -2.89 -1.51 -6.84
N ILE A 131 -3.61 -0.69 -6.10
CA ILE A 131 -3.33 0.74 -5.95
C ILE A 131 -2.60 0.94 -4.62
N TYR A 132 -1.52 1.70 -4.65
CA TYR A 132 -0.68 1.98 -3.49
C TYR A 132 -0.81 3.43 -3.06
N SER A 133 -0.75 3.70 -1.76
CA SER A 133 -0.81 5.06 -1.22
C SER A 133 0.04 5.22 0.02
N LYS A 134 0.58 6.42 0.23
CA LYS A 134 1.15 6.82 1.52
C LYS A 134 0.03 7.30 2.45
N ILE A 135 0.13 7.02 3.75
CA ILE A 135 -0.86 7.40 4.77
C ILE A 135 -0.22 8.35 5.78
#